data_AF-A0A6J7T607-F1
#
_entry.id   AF-A0A6J7T607-F1
#
_cell.length_a   1.000
_cell.length_b   1.000
_cell.length_c   1.000
_cell.angle_alpha   90.00
_cell.angle_beta   90.00
_cell.angle_gamma   90.00
#
_symmetry.space_group_name_H-M   'P 1'
#
loop_
_entity.id
_entity.type
_entity.pdbx_description
1 polymer ?
#
loop_
_entity_poly.entity_id
_entity_poly.type
_entity_poly.pdbx_seq_one_letter_code
_entity_poly.pdbx_strand_id
1 'polypeptide(L)'
;MGDGFFPGKGTHEQLSRSFDIARDTARQCGRDPDAIEMTTGGNGAIGPNALNEVKGLTDIGVARVIVPSFLFYRDTADALARYGDEVISKVN
;
A
#
# COMPACT_ATOMS: atom_id res chain seq x y z
N MET A 1 -6.80 -2.98 -20.38
CA MET A 1 -6.41 -2.08 -19.28
C MET A 1 -6.47 -2.87 -17.98
N GLY A 2 -5.65 -2.55 -16.98
CA GLY A 2 -5.62 -3.27 -15.70
C GLY A 2 -6.31 -2.50 -14.58
N ASP A 3 -6.72 -3.22 -13.54
CA ASP A 3 -7.44 -2.69 -12.37
C ASP A 3 -6.54 -2.45 -11.16
N GLY A 4 -5.22 -2.41 -11.36
CA GLY A 4 -4.25 -2.17 -10.29
C GLY A 4 -3.10 -1.26 -10.73
N PHE A 5 -2.58 -0.48 -9.78
CA PHE A 5 -1.41 0.36 -9.97
C PHE A 5 -0.43 0.20 -8.80
N PHE A 6 0.85 -0.05 -9.13
CA PHE A 6 1.90 -0.35 -8.17
C PHE A 6 3.20 0.44 -8.48
N PRO A 7 3.41 1.63 -7.87
CA PRO A 7 4.62 2.42 -8.06
C PRO A 7 5.83 1.95 -7.23
N GLY A 8 5.72 0.85 -6.47
CA GLY A 8 6.85 0.30 -5.71
C GLY A 8 7.08 0.96 -4.35
N LYS A 9 7.71 2.15 -4.35
CA LYS A 9 8.15 2.89 -3.15
C LYS A 9 8.07 4.41 -3.39
N GLY A 10 8.06 5.19 -2.32
CA GLY A 10 8.11 6.65 -2.39
C GLY A 10 7.60 7.30 -1.10
N THR A 11 7.81 8.61 -0.96
CA THR A 11 7.16 9.38 0.10
C THR A 11 5.65 9.45 -0.13
N HIS A 12 4.86 9.73 0.91
CA HIS A 12 3.41 9.85 0.77
C HIS A 12 3.03 10.92 -0.25
N GLU A 13 3.75 12.05 -0.30
CA GLU A 13 3.54 13.10 -1.31
C GLU A 13 3.78 12.60 -2.74
N GLN A 14 4.89 11.88 -2.97
CA GLN A 14 5.21 11.32 -4.29
C GLN A 14 4.18 10.27 -4.73
N LEU A 15 3.71 9.44 -3.79
CA LEU A 15 2.71 8.42 -4.03
C LEU A 15 1.34 9.04 -4.32
N SER A 16 0.88 9.99 -3.51
CA SER A 16 -0.37 10.72 -3.75
C SER A 16 -0.39 11.36 -5.14
N ARG A 17 0.69 12.05 -5.51
CA ARG A 17 0.81 12.64 -6.86
C ARG A 17 0.71 11.58 -7.96
N SER A 18 1.32 10.41 -7.76
CA SER A 18 1.26 9.31 -8.74
C SER A 18 -0.15 8.72 -8.85
N PHE A 19 -0.86 8.59 -7.73
CA PHE A 19 -2.24 8.11 -7.68
C PHE A 19 -3.21 9.09 -8.32
N ASP A 20 -3.01 10.40 -8.13
CA ASP A 20 -3.80 11.44 -8.79
C ASP A 20 -3.64 11.36 -10.30
N ILE A 21 -2.41 11.24 -10.80
CA ILE A 21 -2.14 11.06 -12.24
C ILE A 21 -2.86 9.82 -12.78
N ALA A 22 -2.78 8.69 -12.08
CA ALA A 22 -3.44 7.45 -12.51
C ALA A 22 -4.96 7.60 -12.58
N ARG A 23 -5.59 8.20 -11.55
CA ARG A 23 -7.04 8.45 -11.50
C ARG A 23 -7.49 9.46 -12.56
N ASP A 24 -6.76 10.55 -12.74
CA ASP A 24 -7.09 11.57 -13.73
C ASP A 24 -6.98 11.03 -15.15
N THR A 25 -5.97 10.22 -15.43
CA THR A 25 -5.82 9.55 -16.73
C THR A 25 -6.99 8.60 -16.98
N ALA A 26 -7.43 7.83 -15.97
CA ALA A 26 -8.61 6.97 -16.10
C ALA A 26 -9.88 7.77 -16.44
N ARG A 27 -10.12 8.88 -15.73
CA ARG A 27 -11.25 9.79 -16.01
C ARG A 27 -11.20 10.33 -17.44
N GLN A 28 -10.04 10.80 -17.91
CA GLN A 28 -9.86 11.33 -19.26
C GLN A 28 -10.13 10.28 -20.34
N CYS A 29 -9.88 9.01 -20.04
CA CYS A 29 -10.17 7.88 -20.91
C CYS A 29 -11.60 7.33 -20.75
N GLY A 30 -12.48 7.95 -19.95
CA GLY A 30 -13.86 7.51 -19.74
C GLY A 30 -13.97 6.24 -18.88
N ARG A 31 -12.97 5.95 -18.05
CA ARG A 31 -12.97 4.82 -17.10
C ARG A 31 -13.23 5.32 -15.68
N ASP A 32 -13.85 4.47 -14.87
CA ASP A 32 -13.99 4.70 -13.43
C ASP A 32 -12.61 4.73 -12.75
N PRO A 33 -12.19 5.86 -12.15
CA PRO A 33 -10.91 5.96 -11.43
C PRO A 33 -10.85 5.08 -10.17
N ASP A 34 -11.99 4.78 -9.54
CA ASP A 34 -12.04 4.02 -8.29
C ASP A 34 -11.93 2.51 -8.52
N ALA A 35 -12.04 2.07 -9.79
CA ALA A 35 -11.71 0.72 -10.22
C ALA A 35 -10.19 0.44 -10.26
N ILE A 36 -9.32 1.39 -9.88
CA ILE A 36 -7.87 1.18 -9.76
C ILE A 36 -7.49 0.91 -8.31
N GLU A 37 -7.11 -0.32 -8.01
CA GLU A 37 -6.56 -0.69 -6.71
C GLU A 37 -5.10 -0.20 -6.58
N MET A 38 -4.86 0.66 -5.58
CA MET A 38 -3.53 1.18 -5.31
C MET A 38 -2.76 0.24 -4.37
N THR A 39 -1.59 -0.22 -4.82
CA THR A 39 -0.67 -1.06 -4.03
C THR A 39 0.68 -0.35 -3.90
N THR A 40 1.36 -0.41 -2.76
CA THR A 40 2.73 0.15 -2.61
C THR A 40 3.45 -0.42 -1.38
N GLY A 41 4.78 -0.29 -1.33
CA GLY A 41 5.56 -0.50 -0.11
C GLY A 41 5.78 0.75 0.72
N GLY A 42 5.41 1.93 0.21
CA GLY A 42 5.59 3.21 0.89
C GLY A 42 7.06 3.54 1.16
N ASN A 43 7.30 4.15 2.31
CA ASN A 43 8.62 4.29 2.94
C ASN A 43 9.05 3.02 3.70
N GLY A 44 8.26 1.95 3.64
CA GLY A 44 8.49 0.68 4.32
C GLY A 44 7.47 0.42 5.42
N ALA A 45 6.44 -0.38 5.11
CA ALA A 45 5.40 -0.81 6.05
C ALA A 45 5.89 -1.92 7.03
N ILE A 46 7.12 -1.84 7.53
CA ILE A 46 7.77 -2.84 8.38
C ILE A 46 8.52 -2.18 9.54
N GLY A 47 8.84 -2.97 10.58
CA GLY A 47 9.57 -2.49 11.74
C GLY A 47 8.73 -1.63 12.69
N PRO A 48 9.35 -0.89 13.63
CA PRO A 48 8.65 -0.22 14.72
C PRO A 48 7.64 0.85 14.29
N ASN A 49 7.81 1.45 13.10
CA ASN A 49 6.91 2.48 12.57
C ASN A 49 5.87 1.92 11.58
N ALA A 50 5.78 0.59 11.42
CA ALA A 50 4.90 -0.04 10.43
C ALA A 50 3.45 0.42 10.55
N LEU A 51 2.91 0.51 11.77
CA LEU A 51 1.53 0.94 12.00
C LEU A 51 1.27 2.36 11.47
N ASN A 52 2.13 3.32 11.79
CA ASN A 52 1.96 4.70 11.32
C ASN A 52 2.13 4.80 9.81
N GLU A 53 3.07 4.04 9.24
CA GLU A 53 3.25 3.99 7.79
C GLU A 53 2.00 3.43 7.10
N VAL A 54 1.45 2.30 7.57
CA VAL A 54 0.23 1.71 6.98
C VAL A 54 -0.95 2.68 7.09
N LYS A 55 -1.11 3.38 8.22
CA LYS A 55 -2.15 4.43 8.37
C LYS A 55 -2.00 5.53 7.33
N GLY A 56 -0.81 6.11 7.19
CA GLY A 56 -0.57 7.17 6.21
C GLY A 56 -0.76 6.69 4.77
N LEU A 57 -0.45 5.44 4.47
CA LEU A 57 -0.74 4.83 3.17
C LEU A 57 -2.25 4.66 2.93
N THR A 58 -3.00 4.24 3.94
CA THR A 58 -4.48 4.18 3.87
C THR A 58 -5.08 5.56 3.61
N ASP A 59 -4.59 6.61 4.30
CA ASP A 59 -5.09 7.99 4.14
C ASP A 59 -4.94 8.52 2.70
N ILE A 60 -3.96 8.02 1.93
CA ILE A 60 -3.75 8.39 0.52
C ILE A 60 -4.40 7.41 -0.47
N GLY A 61 -5.23 6.48 0.04
CA GLY A 61 -6.04 5.56 -0.76
C GLY A 61 -5.34 4.27 -1.19
N VAL A 62 -4.31 3.82 -0.45
CA VAL A 62 -3.70 2.49 -0.66
C VAL A 62 -4.61 1.42 -0.10
N ALA A 63 -4.96 0.45 -0.94
CA ALA A 63 -5.75 -0.72 -0.54
C ALA A 63 -4.86 -1.88 -0.06
N ARG A 64 -3.62 -1.96 -0.56
CA ARG A 64 -2.70 -3.07 -0.28
C ARG A 64 -1.28 -2.58 -0.05
N VAL A 65 -0.66 -3.07 1.02
CA VAL A 65 0.76 -2.86 1.28
C VAL A 65 1.57 -4.09 0.91
N ILE A 66 2.74 -3.90 0.32
CA ILE A 66 3.70 -4.98 0.12
C ILE A 66 4.78 -4.94 1.21
N VAL A 67 5.14 -6.11 1.72
CA VAL A 67 6.22 -6.28 2.68
C VAL A 67 7.24 -7.30 2.17
N PRO A 68 8.56 -7.09 2.38
CA PRO A 68 9.56 -8.06 1.92
C PRO A 68 9.45 -9.39 2.69
N SER A 69 9.17 -10.48 1.99
CA SER A 69 8.95 -11.81 2.59
C SER A 69 10.16 -12.35 3.35
N PHE A 70 11.39 -12.01 2.94
CA PHE A 70 12.61 -12.47 3.59
C PHE A 70 12.75 -12.00 5.05
N LEU A 71 12.04 -10.92 5.45
CA LEU A 71 12.00 -10.47 6.84
C LEU A 71 11.27 -11.46 7.76
N PHE A 72 10.45 -12.33 7.19
CA PHE A 72 9.65 -13.33 7.90
C PHE A 72 10.20 -14.77 7.71
N TYR A 73 11.34 -14.96 7.03
CA TYR A 73 11.74 -16.29 6.55
C TYR A 73 11.96 -17.32 7.68
N ARG A 74 12.44 -16.88 8.85
CA ARG A 74 12.81 -17.79 9.95
C ARG A 74 11.59 -18.40 10.65
N ASP A 75 10.46 -17.71 10.61
CA ASP A 75 9.25 -18.04 11.36
C ASP A 75 8.03 -17.50 10.60
N THR A 76 7.85 -17.95 9.36
CA THR A 76 6.99 -17.26 8.39
C THR A 76 5.53 -17.19 8.81
N ALA A 77 4.95 -18.29 9.28
CA ALA A 77 3.55 -18.33 9.65
C ALA A 77 3.27 -17.42 10.86
N ASP A 78 4.01 -17.60 11.96
CA ASP A 78 3.75 -16.88 13.20
C ASP A 78 4.19 -15.41 13.11
N ALA A 79 5.27 -15.10 12.40
CA ALA A 79 5.68 -13.71 12.20
C ALA A 79 4.72 -12.94 11.28
N LEU A 80 4.16 -13.55 10.23
CA LEU A 80 3.13 -12.91 9.41
C LEU A 80 1.81 -12.77 10.18
N ALA A 81 1.42 -13.77 10.98
CA ALA A 81 0.22 -13.68 11.82
C ALA A 81 0.33 -12.53 12.82
N ARG A 82 1.44 -12.42 13.56
CA ARG A 82 1.71 -11.30 14.46
C ARG A 82 1.69 -9.95 13.73
N TYR A 83 2.29 -9.85 12.54
CA TYR A 83 2.23 -8.62 11.75
C TYR A 83 0.79 -8.26 11.35
N GLY A 84 -0.01 -9.24 10.98
CA GLY A 84 -1.44 -9.08 10.72
C GLY A 84 -2.18 -8.50 11.93
N ASP A 85 -1.93 -9.06 13.13
CA ASP A 85 -2.60 -8.65 14.37
C ASP A 85 -2.12 -7.28 14.89
N GLU A 86 -0.81 -7.02 14.85
CA GLU A 86 -0.21 -5.83 15.44
C GLU A 86 -0.27 -4.60 14.52
N VAL A 87 -0.29 -4.80 13.19
CA VAL A 87 -0.23 -3.71 12.20
C VAL A 87 -1.52 -3.64 11.38
N ILE A 88 -1.85 -4.69 10.62
CA ILE A 88 -2.92 -4.64 9.61
C ILE A 88 -4.31 -4.50 10.26
N SER A 89 -4.59 -5.25 11.33
CA SER A 89 -5.89 -5.19 12.05
C SER A 89 -6.13 -3.88 12.81
N LYS A 90 -5.14 -2.98 12.88
CA LYS A 90 -5.23 -1.71 13.62
C LYS A 90 -5.56 -0.51 12.73
N VAL A 91 -5.62 -0.73 11.41
CA VAL A 91 -5.90 0.31 10.41
C VAL A 91 -7.21 0.03 9.66
N ASN A 92 -7.67 -1.22 9.66
CA ASN A 92 -8.96 -1.67 9.13
C ASN A 92 -9.94 -2.03 10.25
#